data_AF-A0AAP5QQG8-F1
#
_entry.id   AF-A0AAP5QQG8-F1
#
_cell.length_a   1.000
_cell.length_b   1.000
_cell.length_c   1.000
_cell.angle_alpha   90.00
_cell.angle_beta   90.00
_cell.angle_gamma   90.00
#
_symmetry.space_group_name_H-M   'P 1'
#
loop_
_entity.id
_entity.type
_entity.pdbx_description
1 polymer ?
#
loop_
_entity_poly.entity_id
_entity_poly.type
_entity_poly.pdbx_seq_one_letter_code
_entity_poly.pdbx_strand_id
1 'polypeptide(L)'
;MCILDQIGFTKEQYKNLYEQGYSDAEMAEEQLYCSPRVLTHWKRKNNLDEEYPDIHYFSREEWQERKDKGMKEYEIAKEFGFKYMWEYNDHRNSLGIPLQNKKIERTPELLAEIKSYLKKGYKQKDIAKKLSVKMSVTTLGLIIREENLK
;
A
#
# COMPACT_ATOMS: atom_id res chain seq x y z
N MET A 1 32.48 4.22 4.92
CA MET A 1 32.82 4.60 3.53
C MET A 1 32.08 3.64 2.62
N CYS A 2 31.19 4.15 1.77
CA CYS A 2 30.31 3.33 0.92
C CYS A 2 31.01 3.03 -0.42
N ILE A 3 30.70 1.91 -1.09
CA ILE A 3 31.27 1.61 -2.44
C ILE A 3 30.93 2.72 -3.45
N LEU A 4 29.79 3.37 -3.30
CA LEU A 4 29.37 4.52 -4.10
C LEU A 4 30.28 5.75 -3.88
N ASP A 5 30.83 5.92 -2.67
CA ASP A 5 31.83 6.97 -2.42
C ASP A 5 33.16 6.63 -3.12
N GLN A 6 33.51 5.33 -3.22
CA GLN A 6 34.78 4.87 -3.79
C GLN A 6 34.80 4.97 -5.32
N ILE A 7 33.66 4.75 -5.98
CA ILE A 7 33.52 4.91 -7.44
C ILE A 7 33.28 6.37 -7.86
N GLY A 8 33.25 7.31 -6.91
CA GLY A 8 33.01 8.72 -7.18
C GLY A 8 31.58 9.03 -7.64
N PHE A 9 30.59 8.23 -7.22
CA PHE A 9 29.19 8.47 -7.57
C PHE A 9 28.69 9.79 -6.99
N THR A 10 28.04 10.62 -7.81
CA THR A 10 27.64 11.99 -7.44
C THR A 10 26.12 12.19 -7.38
N LYS A 11 25.70 13.25 -6.69
CA LYS A 11 24.28 13.66 -6.60
C LYS A 11 23.68 13.96 -7.97
N GLU A 12 24.48 14.50 -8.89
CA GLU A 12 24.05 14.81 -10.26
C GLU A 12 23.80 13.54 -11.06
N GLN A 13 24.66 12.53 -10.93
CA GLN A 13 24.46 11.23 -11.57
C GLN A 13 23.19 10.55 -11.05
N TYR A 14 22.95 10.60 -9.74
CA TYR A 14 21.69 10.11 -9.16
C TYR A 14 20.46 10.83 -9.73
N LYS A 15 20.47 12.16 -9.81
CA LYS A 15 19.35 12.93 -10.38
C LYS A 15 19.12 12.59 -11.85
N ASN A 16 20.18 12.45 -12.64
CA ASN A 16 20.06 12.06 -14.06
C ASN A 16 19.41 10.68 -14.23
N LEU A 17 19.77 9.70 -13.39
CA LEU A 17 19.13 8.38 -13.41
C LEU A 17 17.66 8.45 -12.99
N TYR A 18 17.34 9.29 -12.01
CA TYR A 18 15.96 9.51 -11.57
C TYR A 18 15.11 10.17 -12.66
N GLU A 19 15.66 11.17 -13.35
CA GLU A 19 15.01 11.85 -14.49
C GLU A 19 14.81 10.91 -15.69
N GLN A 20 15.69 9.91 -15.87
CA GLN A 20 15.53 8.85 -16.85
C GLN A 20 14.45 7.82 -16.48
N GLY A 21 13.86 7.94 -15.29
CA GLY A 21 12.73 7.11 -14.84
C GLY A 21 13.14 5.84 -14.10
N TYR A 22 14.42 5.65 -13.77
CA TYR A 22 14.84 4.52 -12.95
C TYR A 22 14.34 4.68 -11.51
N SER A 23 13.80 3.61 -10.93
CA SER A 23 13.54 3.54 -9.49
C SER A 23 14.83 3.29 -8.71
N ASP A 24 14.86 3.60 -7.42
CA ASP A 24 16.01 3.30 -6.53
C ASP A 24 16.46 1.83 -6.60
N ALA A 25 15.50 0.90 -6.75
CA ALA A 25 15.79 -0.53 -6.86
C ALA A 25 16.51 -0.85 -8.17
N GLU A 26 15.97 -0.35 -9.30
CA GLU A 26 16.57 -0.53 -10.63
C GLU A 26 17.93 0.18 -10.75
N MET A 27 18.08 1.37 -10.18
CA MET A 27 19.37 2.05 -10.13
C MET A 27 20.42 1.23 -9.38
N ALA A 28 20.05 0.68 -8.21
CA ALA A 28 20.96 -0.10 -7.40
C ALA A 28 21.39 -1.39 -8.12
N GLU A 29 20.45 -2.09 -8.74
CA GLU A 29 20.69 -3.39 -9.38
C GLU A 29 21.33 -3.27 -10.77
N GLU A 30 20.79 -2.41 -11.63
CA GLU A 30 21.12 -2.38 -13.07
C GLU A 30 22.21 -1.36 -13.42
N GLN A 31 22.29 -0.25 -12.67
CA GLN A 31 23.20 0.86 -12.99
C GLN A 31 24.43 0.87 -12.07
N LEU A 32 24.23 0.60 -10.79
CA LEU A 32 25.25 0.75 -9.76
C LEU A 32 25.79 -0.59 -9.24
N TYR A 33 25.18 -1.71 -9.63
CA TYR A 33 25.56 -3.07 -9.25
C TYR A 33 25.83 -3.24 -7.75
N CYS A 34 24.98 -2.61 -6.94
CA CYS A 34 25.11 -2.57 -5.50
C CYS A 34 23.79 -2.98 -4.83
N SER A 35 23.85 -3.38 -3.56
CA SER A 35 22.63 -3.64 -2.80
C SER A 35 21.79 -2.35 -2.68
N PRO A 36 20.45 -2.39 -2.77
CA PRO A 36 19.59 -1.23 -2.54
C PRO A 36 19.89 -0.50 -1.21
N ARG A 37 20.31 -1.25 -0.17
CA ARG A 37 20.69 -0.69 1.13
C ARG A 37 21.92 0.24 1.07
N VAL A 38 22.84 -0.04 0.16
CA VAL A 38 24.05 0.75 -0.09
C VAL A 38 23.67 2.09 -0.72
N LEU A 39 22.77 2.07 -1.70
CA LEU A 39 22.21 3.28 -2.31
C LEU A 39 21.42 4.11 -1.28
N THR A 40 20.56 3.49 -0.47
CA THR A 40 19.83 4.19 0.60
C THR A 40 20.78 4.88 1.59
N HIS A 41 21.85 4.19 2.01
CA HIS A 41 22.81 4.79 2.94
C HIS A 41 23.56 5.98 2.31
N TRP A 42 23.92 5.86 1.03
CA TRP A 42 24.55 6.95 0.28
C TRP A 42 23.59 8.12 0.10
N LYS A 43 22.30 7.89 -0.21
CA LYS A 43 21.27 8.95 -0.31
C LYS A 43 21.13 9.72 1.00
N ARG A 44 21.03 9.02 2.13
CA ARG A 44 20.95 9.63 3.46
C ARG A 44 22.16 10.50 3.77
N LYS A 45 23.37 10.01 3.50
CA LYS A 45 24.62 10.77 3.69
C LYS A 45 24.67 12.02 2.81
N ASN A 46 24.00 12.00 1.66
CA ASN A 46 23.98 13.08 0.68
C ASN A 46 22.74 13.98 0.75
N ASN A 47 21.86 13.81 1.75
CA ASN A 47 20.59 14.54 1.88
C ASN A 47 19.72 14.43 0.61
N LEU A 48 19.65 13.22 0.04
CA LEU A 48 18.81 12.87 -1.12
C LEU A 48 17.67 11.92 -0.75
N ASP A 49 17.47 11.65 0.54
CA ASP A 49 16.27 10.97 1.01
C ASP A 49 15.08 11.94 0.86
N GLU A 50 13.90 11.42 0.52
CA GLU A 50 12.68 12.21 0.61
C GLU A 50 12.54 12.71 2.05
N GLU A 51 12.55 14.04 2.21
CA GLU A 51 12.13 14.67 3.45
C GLU A 51 10.64 14.39 3.61
N TYR A 52 10.32 13.40 4.44
CA TYR A 52 8.99 13.32 5.00
C TYR A 52 8.89 14.48 6.00
N PRO A 53 7.85 15.32 5.92
CA PRO A 53 7.65 16.32 6.96
C PRO A 53 7.54 15.61 8.31
N ASP A 54 7.95 16.28 9.38
CA ASP A 54 7.80 15.75 10.73
C ASP A 54 6.35 15.29 10.93
N ILE A 55 6.19 14.11 11.52
CA ILE A 55 4.86 13.51 11.72
C ILE A 55 4.03 14.47 12.56
N HIS A 56 2.95 14.97 11.97
CA HIS A 56 1.95 15.76 12.65
C HIS A 56 0.71 14.90 12.88
N TYR A 57 0.51 14.46 14.11
CA TYR A 57 -0.65 13.65 14.48
C TYR A 57 -1.92 14.49 14.40
N PHE A 58 -2.77 14.20 13.42
CA PHE A 58 -4.04 14.91 13.19
C PHE A 58 -5.07 14.66 14.29
N SER A 59 -5.98 15.60 14.50
CA SER A 59 -7.22 15.39 15.25
C SER A 59 -8.31 14.72 14.40
N ARG A 60 -9.40 14.31 15.03
CA ARG A 60 -10.56 13.74 14.31
C ARG A 60 -11.19 14.75 13.36
N GLU A 61 -11.26 16.01 13.78
CA GLU A 61 -11.83 17.13 13.02
C GLU A 61 -10.96 17.42 11.78
N GLU A 62 -9.64 17.47 11.95
CA GLU A 62 -8.71 17.71 10.85
C GLU A 62 -8.78 16.60 9.80
N TRP A 63 -8.82 15.34 10.24
CA TRP A 63 -9.01 14.21 9.34
C TRP A 63 -10.34 14.30 8.57
N GLN A 64 -11.44 14.61 9.27
CA GLN A 64 -12.76 14.73 8.65
C GLN A 64 -12.79 15.86 7.62
N GLU A 65 -12.16 17.00 7.89
CA GLU A 65 -12.07 18.11 6.94
C GLU A 65 -11.39 17.70 5.63
N ARG A 66 -10.32 16.90 5.70
CA ARG A 66 -9.64 16.37 4.49
C ARG A 66 -10.50 15.36 3.74
N LYS A 67 -11.25 14.55 4.47
CA LYS A 67 -12.21 13.60 3.86
C LYS A 67 -13.35 14.33 3.16
N ASP A 68 -13.87 15.41 3.74
CA ASP A 68 -14.93 16.23 3.16
C ASP A 68 -14.43 16.97 1.90
N LYS A 69 -13.14 17.30 1.85
CA LYS A 69 -12.44 17.78 0.64
C LYS A 69 -12.20 16.70 -0.43
N GLY A 70 -12.58 15.45 -0.18
CA GLY A 70 -12.44 14.35 -1.12
C GLY A 70 -11.04 13.74 -1.22
N MET A 71 -10.15 14.05 -0.27
CA MET A 71 -8.79 13.51 -0.28
C MET A 71 -8.76 12.00 -0.02
N LYS A 72 -7.85 11.30 -0.70
CA LYS A 72 -7.61 9.87 -0.48
C LYS A 72 -6.72 9.67 0.75
N GLU A 73 -6.86 8.52 1.41
CA GLU A 73 -6.13 8.22 2.65
C GLU A 73 -4.61 8.38 2.52
N TYR A 74 -4.02 8.02 1.36
CA TYR A 74 -2.58 8.18 1.13
C TYR A 74 -2.16 9.66 1.01
N GLU A 75 -3.04 10.53 0.52
CA GLU A 75 -2.77 11.97 0.37
C GLU A 75 -2.80 12.63 1.73
N ILE A 76 -3.78 12.24 2.56
CA ILE A 76 -3.88 12.66 3.95
C ILE A 76 -2.65 12.20 4.74
N ALA A 77 -2.28 10.92 4.63
CA ALA A 77 -1.09 10.39 5.29
C ALA A 77 0.18 11.18 4.92
N LYS A 78 0.35 11.50 3.63
CA LYS A 78 1.49 12.29 3.15
C LYS A 78 1.46 13.74 3.66
N GLU A 79 0.30 14.39 3.68
CA GLU A 79 0.13 15.76 4.20
C GLU A 79 0.55 15.86 5.67
N PHE A 80 0.22 14.85 6.47
CA PHE A 80 0.55 14.78 7.90
C PHE A 80 1.92 14.13 8.20
N GLY A 81 2.73 13.86 7.18
CA GLY A 81 4.10 13.34 7.35
C GLY A 81 4.20 11.86 7.69
N PHE A 82 3.11 11.09 7.62
CA PHE A 82 3.17 9.65 7.83
C PHE A 82 3.92 8.98 6.69
N LYS A 83 5.10 8.44 7.00
CA LYS A 83 5.91 7.68 6.05
C LYS A 83 5.25 6.34 5.70
N TYR A 84 4.58 5.71 6.66
CA TYR A 84 3.96 4.42 6.46
C TYR A 84 2.46 4.43 6.77
N MET A 85 1.68 3.79 5.90
CA MET A 85 0.22 3.67 6.08
C MET A 85 -0.18 2.93 7.35
N TRP A 86 0.68 2.07 7.91
CA TRP A 86 0.37 1.38 9.16
C TRP A 86 0.38 2.33 10.36
N GLU A 87 1.34 3.26 10.45
CA GLU A 87 1.39 4.31 11.48
C GLU A 87 0.18 5.25 11.37
N TYR A 88 -0.15 5.65 10.15
CA TYR A 88 -1.36 6.43 9.86
C TYR A 88 -2.63 5.71 10.32
N ASN A 89 -2.77 4.42 10.00
CA ASN A 89 -3.95 3.64 10.37
C ASN A 89 -4.03 3.40 11.88
N ASP A 90 -2.90 3.20 12.55
CA ASP A 90 -2.84 3.04 14.01
C ASP A 90 -3.30 4.32 14.72
N HIS A 91 -2.77 5.47 14.30
CA HIS A 91 -3.22 6.77 14.81
C HIS A 91 -4.71 7.00 14.54
N ARG A 92 -5.16 6.76 13.30
CA ARG A 92 -6.58 6.89 12.93
C ARG A 92 -7.48 6.00 13.80
N ASN A 93 -7.05 4.76 14.09
CA ASN A 93 -7.78 3.85 14.97
C ASN A 93 -7.82 4.35 16.42
N SER A 94 -6.75 4.97 16.91
CA SER A 94 -6.70 5.58 18.25
C SER A 94 -7.74 6.70 18.44
N LEU A 95 -8.07 7.40 17.35
CA LEU A 95 -9.13 8.41 17.30
C LEU A 95 -10.54 7.83 17.12
N GLY A 96 -10.69 6.50 17.10
CA GLY A 96 -11.97 5.83 16.92
C GLY A 96 -12.52 5.91 15.50
N ILE A 97 -11.68 6.17 14.50
CA ILE A 97 -12.06 6.23 13.08
C ILE A 97 -11.73 4.88 12.43
N PRO A 98 -12.71 3.96 12.29
CA PRO A 98 -12.44 2.63 11.77
C PRO A 98 -12.05 2.66 10.29
N LEU A 99 -11.24 1.69 9.87
CA LEU A 99 -11.10 1.37 8.45
C LEU A 99 -12.48 1.17 7.83
N GLN A 100 -12.81 1.93 6.79
CA GLN A 100 -13.98 1.66 5.96
C GLN A 100 -13.74 0.39 5.16
N ASN A 101 -13.85 -0.76 5.82
CA ASN A 101 -13.93 -2.04 5.14
C ASN A 101 -15.29 -2.08 4.44
N LYS A 102 -15.30 -2.13 3.10
CA LYS A 102 -16.52 -2.45 2.35
C LYS A 102 -17.00 -3.82 2.83
N LYS A 103 -17.98 -3.83 3.73
CA LYS A 103 -18.63 -5.06 4.17
C LYS A 103 -19.49 -5.51 3.01
N ILE A 104 -19.16 -6.66 2.45
CA ILE A 104 -20.00 -7.29 1.45
C ILE A 104 -21.19 -7.89 2.19
N GLU A 105 -22.39 -7.44 1.83
CA GLU A 105 -23.62 -7.99 2.37
C GLU A 105 -23.75 -9.45 1.92
N ARG A 106 -24.00 -10.34 2.89
CA ARG A 106 -24.13 -11.78 2.68
C ARG A 106 -25.58 -12.10 2.34
N THR A 107 -26.03 -11.64 1.18
CA THR A 107 -27.41 -11.92 0.76
C THR A 107 -27.57 -13.41 0.46
N PRO A 108 -28.76 -13.99 0.66
CA PRO A 108 -29.02 -15.40 0.35
C PRO A 108 -28.69 -15.76 -1.10
N GLU A 109 -28.90 -14.83 -2.05
CA GLU A 109 -28.60 -15.02 -3.47
C GLU A 109 -27.10 -15.18 -3.70
N LEU A 110 -26.28 -14.35 -3.05
CA LEU A 110 -24.82 -14.40 -3.15
C LEU A 110 -24.27 -15.72 -2.58
N LEU A 111 -24.79 -16.16 -1.43
CA LEU A 111 -24.39 -17.43 -0.83
C LEU A 111 -24.80 -18.63 -1.69
N ALA A 112 -25.99 -18.59 -2.30
CA ALA A 112 -26.45 -19.61 -3.24
C ALA A 112 -25.59 -19.65 -4.51
N GLU A 113 -25.21 -18.48 -5.04
CA GLU A 113 -24.32 -18.35 -6.19
C GLU A 113 -22.94 -18.97 -5.90
N ILE A 114 -22.32 -18.61 -4.77
CA ILE A 114 -21.03 -19.17 -4.32
C ILE A 114 -21.14 -20.69 -4.17
N LYS A 115 -22.19 -21.19 -3.49
CA LYS A 115 -22.40 -22.63 -3.27
C LYS A 115 -22.59 -23.40 -4.58
N SER A 116 -23.28 -22.81 -5.56
CA SER A 116 -23.46 -23.38 -6.90
C SER A 116 -22.13 -23.54 -7.62
N TYR A 117 -21.26 -22.52 -7.60
CA TYR A 117 -19.94 -22.62 -8.21
C TYR A 117 -19.00 -23.60 -7.48
N LEU A 118 -19.06 -23.67 -6.15
CA LEU A 118 -18.29 -24.66 -5.39
C LEU A 118 -18.71 -26.09 -5.73
N LYS A 119 -20.01 -26.38 -5.83
CA LYS A 119 -20.53 -27.69 -6.26
C LYS A 119 -20.07 -28.07 -7.67
N LYS A 120 -19.93 -27.08 -8.55
CA LYS A 120 -19.41 -27.26 -9.92
C LYS A 120 -17.88 -27.43 -9.97
N GLY A 121 -17.19 -27.43 -8.83
CA GLY A 121 -15.74 -27.65 -8.73
C GLY A 121 -14.88 -26.43 -9.11
N TYR A 122 -15.46 -25.22 -9.17
CA TYR A 122 -14.68 -24.02 -9.49
C TYR A 122 -13.69 -23.68 -8.37
N LYS A 123 -12.49 -23.24 -8.75
CA LYS A 123 -11.52 -22.70 -7.80
C LYS A 123 -11.95 -21.31 -7.34
N GLN A 124 -11.66 -20.96 -6.09
CA GLN A 124 -12.03 -19.66 -5.51
C GLN A 124 -11.59 -18.46 -6.36
N LYS A 125 -10.43 -18.54 -7.04
CA LYS A 125 -9.94 -17.50 -7.96
C LYS A 125 -10.90 -17.27 -9.14
N ASP A 126 -11.52 -18.32 -9.65
CA ASP A 126 -12.44 -18.25 -10.78
C ASP A 126 -13.83 -17.82 -10.32
N ILE A 127 -14.25 -18.26 -9.13
CA ILE A 127 -15.50 -17.82 -8.50
C ILE A 127 -15.46 -16.30 -8.29
N ALA A 128 -14.40 -15.76 -7.66
CA ALA A 128 -14.27 -14.32 -7.40
C ALA A 128 -14.35 -13.44 -8.66
N LYS A 129 -13.98 -13.98 -9.83
CA LYS A 129 -14.10 -13.29 -11.13
C LYS A 129 -15.51 -13.38 -11.74
N LYS A 130 -16.25 -14.44 -11.43
CA LYS A 130 -17.58 -14.73 -12.00
C LYS A 130 -18.75 -14.23 -11.15
N LEU A 131 -18.51 -13.90 -9.88
CA LEU A 131 -19.55 -13.41 -8.99
C LEU A 131 -20.12 -12.08 -9.46
N SER A 132 -21.43 -11.93 -9.28
CA SER A 132 -22.16 -10.68 -9.52
C SER A 132 -21.63 -9.53 -8.65
N VAL A 133 -21.14 -9.84 -7.45
CA VAL A 133 -20.51 -8.89 -6.53
C VAL A 133 -19.00 -9.02 -6.58
N LYS A 134 -18.32 -7.96 -7.03
CA LYS A 134 -16.86 -7.92 -7.11
C LYS A 134 -16.24 -7.99 -5.72
N MET A 135 -15.44 -9.03 -5.47
CA MET A 135 -14.75 -9.22 -4.20
C MET A 135 -13.37 -9.87 -4.37
N SER A 136 -12.52 -9.72 -3.35
CA SER A 136 -11.22 -10.39 -3.35
C SER A 136 -11.36 -11.89 -3.08
N VAL A 137 -10.38 -12.68 -3.53
CA VAL A 137 -10.32 -14.12 -3.23
C VAL A 137 -10.25 -14.37 -1.71
N THR A 138 -9.57 -13.48 -0.98
CA THR A 138 -9.48 -13.53 0.49
C THR A 138 -10.86 -13.32 1.14
N THR A 139 -11.60 -12.31 0.68
CA THR A 139 -12.96 -12.03 1.15
C THR A 139 -13.90 -13.20 0.87
N LEU A 140 -13.82 -13.77 -0.35
CA LEU A 140 -14.59 -14.97 -0.71
C LEU A 140 -14.25 -16.17 0.18
N GLY A 141 -12.96 -16.40 0.44
CA GLY A 141 -12.50 -17.49 1.31
C GLY A 141 -13.02 -17.35 2.75
N LEU A 142 -13.05 -16.12 3.27
CA LEU A 142 -13.64 -15.84 4.59
C LEU A 142 -15.13 -16.16 4.62
N ILE A 143 -15.90 -15.72 3.61
CA ILE A 143 -17.34 -16.02 3.52
C ILE A 143 -17.59 -17.53 3.47
N ILE A 144 -16.85 -18.27 2.64
CA ILE A 144 -17.00 -19.73 2.53
C ILE A 144 -16.77 -20.43 3.87
N ARG A 145 -15.76 -19.98 4.63
CA ARG A 145 -15.41 -20.53 5.94
C ARG A 145 -16.44 -20.19 7.01
N GLU A 146 -16.87 -18.94 7.07
CA GLU A 146 -17.80 -18.47 8.12
C GLU A 146 -19.22 -18.96 7.90
N GLU A 147 -19.64 -19.11 6.65
CA GLU A 147 -20.99 -19.58 6.27
C GLU A 147 -21.05 -21.09 6.01
N ASN A 148 -19.97 -21.84 6.30
CA ASN A 148 -19.85 -23.29 6.11
C ASN A 148 -20.36 -23.77 4.72
N LEU A 149 -19.90 -23.12 3.65
CA LEU A 149 -20.34 -23.40 2.28
C LEU A 149 -19.59 -24.57 1.60
N LYS A 150 -18.65 -25.19 2.31
CA LYS A 150 -17.84 -26.33 1.86
C LYS A 150 -18.40 -27.66 2.35
#